data_AF-A0A090FTA6-F1
#
_entry.id   AF-A0A090FTA6-F1
#
_cell.length_a   1.000
_cell.length_b   1.000
_cell.length_c   1.000
_cell.angle_alpha   90.00
_cell.angle_beta   90.00
_cell.angle_gamma   90.00
#
_symmetry.space_group_name_H-M   'P 1'
#
loop_
_entity.id
_entity.type
_entity.pdbx_description
1 polymer ?
#
loop_
_entity_poly.entity_id
_entity_poly.type
_entity_poly.pdbx_seq_one_letter_code
_entity_poly.pdbx_strand_id
1 'polypeptide(L)'
;MPISATVTVRSIIADGPRIVLGAVWAQTDAEIKARLAATGVARPALVQKIAEMTRNYVCRTDDLAAFVRLGGEMQYVYVTRDNFPVASPLVTTCP
;
A
#
# COMPACT_ATOMS: atom_id res chain seq x y z
N MET A 1 -5.04 -7.98 -14.04
CA MET A 1 -5.47 -6.57 -14.21
C MET A 1 -4.51 -5.68 -13.45
N PRO A 2 -3.63 -4.91 -14.13
CA PRO A 2 -2.74 -4.00 -13.44
C PRO A 2 -3.57 -2.90 -12.80
N ILE A 3 -3.46 -2.75 -11.48
CA ILE A 3 -3.86 -1.54 -10.76
C ILE A 3 -2.75 -0.50 -11.03
N SER A 4 -2.46 -0.21 -12.31
CA SER A 4 -1.58 0.90 -12.66
C SER A 4 -2.41 2.19 -12.63
N ALA A 5 -2.95 2.48 -11.46
CA ALA A 5 -3.26 3.84 -11.08
C ALA A 5 -1.92 4.52 -10.83
N THR A 6 -1.69 5.69 -11.40
CA THR A 6 -0.55 6.52 -10.99
C THR A 6 -0.64 6.71 -9.48
N VAL A 7 0.34 6.17 -8.75
CA VAL A 7 0.48 6.32 -7.31
C VAL A 7 1.61 7.31 -7.08
N THR A 8 1.31 8.37 -6.33
CA THR A 8 2.30 9.39 -6.00
C THR A 8 2.64 9.28 -4.52
N VAL A 9 3.92 9.20 -4.19
CA VAL A 9 4.38 9.32 -2.81
C VAL A 9 4.19 10.77 -2.36
N ARG A 10 3.43 10.96 -1.28
CA ARG A 10 3.14 12.29 -0.69
C ARG A 10 4.03 12.58 0.51
N SER A 11 4.35 11.57 1.29
CA SER A 11 5.17 11.72 2.49
C SER A 11 5.94 10.44 2.80
N ILE A 12 7.08 10.63 3.45
CA ILE A 12 7.84 9.57 4.11
C ILE A 12 8.13 10.10 5.52
N ILE A 13 7.68 9.37 6.54
CA ILE A 13 7.83 9.74 7.94
C ILE A 13 8.57 8.61 8.63
N ALA A 14 9.57 8.93 9.44
CA ALA A 14 10.22 7.96 10.32
C ALA A 14 9.73 8.21 11.76
N ASP A 15 9.27 7.15 12.42
CA ASP A 15 8.80 7.15 13.81
C ASP A 15 9.39 5.92 14.52
N GLY A 16 10.48 6.14 15.26
CA GLY A 16 11.27 5.05 15.84
C GLY A 16 11.76 4.05 14.78
N PRO A 17 11.50 2.73 14.94
CA PRO A 17 11.89 1.71 13.96
C PRO A 17 10.96 1.67 12.74
N ARG A 18 9.91 2.50 12.69
CA ARG A 18 8.90 2.47 11.64
C ARG A 18 9.11 3.57 10.61
N ILE A 19 9.08 3.19 9.33
CA ILE A 19 8.97 4.12 8.20
C ILE A 19 7.54 4.04 7.66
N VAL A 20 6.85 5.17 7.67
CA VAL A 20 5.49 5.33 7.14
C VAL A 20 5.55 6.08 5.80
N LEU A 21 5.19 5.39 4.72
CA LEU A 21 5.08 5.94 3.39
C LEU A 21 3.63 6.27 3.07
N GLY A 22 3.32 7.57 2.96
CA GLY A 22 2.02 8.07 2.53
C GLY A 22 1.94 8.13 1.01
N ALA A 23 1.00 7.41 0.41
CA ALA A 23 0.82 7.32 -1.02
C ALA A 23 -0.60 7.71 -1.43
N VAL A 24 -0.72 8.50 -2.50
CA VAL A 24 -2.00 8.97 -3.05
C VAL A 24 -2.22 8.33 -4.42
N TRP A 25 -3.36 7.66 -4.59
CA TRP A 25 -3.84 7.18 -5.87
C TRP A 25 -4.53 8.29 -6.63
N ALA A 26 -4.36 8.31 -7.96
CA ALA A 26 -4.99 9.31 -8.82
C ALA A 26 -6.53 9.26 -8.81
N GLN A 27 -7.13 8.10 -8.54
CA GLN A 27 -8.57 7.92 -8.48
C GLN A 27 -9.18 8.42 -7.17
N THR A 28 -10.46 8.74 -7.23
CA THR A 28 -11.36 8.95 -6.10
C THR A 28 -11.92 7.63 -5.55
N ASP A 29 -12.49 7.64 -4.34
CA ASP A 29 -13.16 6.46 -3.78
C ASP A 29 -14.36 5.99 -4.63
N ALA A 30 -15.10 6.93 -5.22
CA ALA A 30 -16.24 6.64 -6.07
C ALA A 30 -15.83 5.88 -7.35
N GLU A 31 -14.73 6.30 -7.99
CA GLU A 31 -14.19 5.62 -9.17
C GLU A 31 -13.68 4.21 -8.83
N ILE A 32 -13.04 4.03 -7.66
CA ILE A 32 -12.64 2.71 -7.17
C ILE A 32 -13.86 1.83 -6.95
N LYS A 33 -14.89 2.33 -6.26
CA LYS A 33 -16.14 1.59 -6.01
C LYS A 33 -16.82 1.17 -7.31
N ALA A 34 -16.94 2.07 -8.28
CA ALA A 34 -17.53 1.77 -9.58
C ALA A 34 -16.76 0.66 -10.32
N ARG A 35 -15.42 0.71 -10.27
CA ARG A 35 -14.57 -0.32 -10.89
C ARG A 35 -14.65 -1.66 -10.18
N LEU A 36 -14.71 -1.66 -8.86
CA LEU A 36 -14.91 -2.87 -8.05
C LEU A 36 -16.27 -3.51 -8.36
N ALA A 37 -17.34 -2.71 -8.45
CA ALA A 37 -18.66 -3.18 -8.84
C ALA A 37 -18.67 -3.78 -10.25
N ALA A 38 -18.04 -3.11 -11.23
CA ALA A 38 -17.96 -3.59 -12.60
C ALA A 38 -17.15 -4.91 -12.76
N THR A 39 -16.20 -5.16 -11.86
CA THR A 39 -15.35 -6.37 -11.89
C THR A 39 -15.83 -7.47 -10.95
N GLY A 40 -16.90 -7.24 -10.18
CA GLY A 40 -17.39 -8.16 -9.16
C GLY A 40 -16.42 -8.39 -8.00
N VAL A 41 -15.39 -7.55 -7.84
CA VAL A 41 -14.39 -7.68 -6.78
C VAL A 41 -14.86 -6.93 -5.55
N ALA A 42 -14.92 -7.62 -4.41
CA ALA A 42 -15.24 -6.99 -3.13
C ALA A 42 -14.06 -6.13 -2.64
N ARG A 43 -14.34 -5.00 -1.99
CA ARG A 43 -13.32 -4.11 -1.42
C ARG A 43 -12.32 -4.83 -0.49
N PRO A 44 -12.72 -5.76 0.39
CA PRO A 44 -11.76 -6.50 1.22
C PRO A 44 -10.74 -7.31 0.40
N ALA A 45 -11.15 -7.88 -0.73
CA ALA A 45 -10.25 -8.61 -1.62
C ALA A 45 -9.22 -7.67 -2.29
N LEU A 46 -9.63 -6.44 -2.63
CA LEU A 46 -8.70 -5.40 -3.08
C LEU A 46 -7.66 -5.07 -1.98
N VAL A 47 -8.11 -4.86 -0.74
CA VAL A 47 -7.23 -4.52 0.38
C VAL A 47 -6.20 -5.63 0.64
N GLN A 48 -6.65 -6.89 0.65
CA GLN A 48 -5.76 -8.05 0.78
C GLN A 48 -4.71 -8.09 -0.34
N LYS A 49 -5.15 -7.89 -1.59
CA LYS A 49 -4.24 -7.84 -2.73
C LYS A 49 -3.21 -6.72 -2.65
N ILE A 50 -3.60 -5.53 -2.18
CA ILE A 50 -2.66 -4.42 -1.94
C ILE A 50 -1.64 -4.79 -0.86
N ALA A 51 -2.09 -5.45 0.22
CA ALA A 51 -1.21 -5.89 1.29
C ALA A 51 -0.19 -6.93 0.80
N GLU A 52 -0.63 -7.92 0.03
CA GLU A 52 0.26 -8.92 -0.59
C GLU A 52 1.24 -8.28 -1.56
N MET A 53 0.78 -7.38 -2.43
CA MET A 53 1.64 -6.65 -3.35
C MET A 53 2.69 -5.80 -2.61
N THR A 54 2.29 -5.09 -1.56
CA THR A 54 3.19 -4.26 -0.76
C THR A 54 4.22 -5.12 -0.04
N ARG A 55 3.79 -6.22 0.59
CA ARG A 55 4.71 -7.17 1.23
C ARG A 55 5.70 -7.75 0.24
N ASN A 56 5.22 -8.17 -0.93
CA ASN A 56 6.08 -8.70 -1.99
C ASN A 56 7.08 -7.66 -2.48
N TYR A 57 6.68 -6.40 -2.64
CA TYR A 57 7.58 -5.32 -3.02
C TYR A 57 8.66 -5.07 -1.97
N VAL A 58 8.26 -4.91 -0.71
CA VAL A 58 9.18 -4.68 0.41
C VAL A 58 10.16 -5.84 0.55
N CYS A 59 9.68 -7.08 0.56
CA CYS A 59 10.54 -8.25 0.81
C CYS A 59 11.36 -8.71 -0.41
N ARG A 60 11.08 -8.21 -1.62
CA ARG A 60 11.90 -8.46 -2.83
C ARG A 60 12.90 -7.35 -3.12
N THR A 61 12.83 -6.23 -2.39
CA THR A 61 13.79 -5.14 -2.52
C THR A 61 14.84 -5.32 -1.44
N ASP A 62 16.10 -5.60 -1.82
CA ASP A 62 17.13 -6.05 -0.89
C ASP A 62 17.31 -5.13 0.33
N ASP A 63 17.38 -3.81 0.12
CA ASP A 63 17.57 -2.84 1.21
C ASP A 63 16.38 -2.78 2.17
N LEU A 64 15.16 -2.83 1.63
CA LEU A 64 13.94 -2.79 2.45
C LEU A 64 13.76 -4.10 3.21
N ALA A 65 14.06 -5.23 2.57
CA ALA A 65 14.02 -6.54 3.20
C ALA A 65 15.07 -6.62 4.33
N ALA A 66 16.29 -6.13 4.11
CA ALA A 66 17.34 -6.06 5.12
C ALA A 66 16.91 -5.19 6.32
N PHE A 67 16.36 -4.00 6.06
CA PHE A 67 15.83 -3.12 7.11
C PHE A 67 14.77 -3.83 7.97
N VAL A 68 13.81 -4.52 7.35
CA VAL A 68 12.78 -5.28 8.07
C VAL A 68 13.37 -6.44 8.87
N ARG A 69 14.33 -7.19 8.31
CA ARG A 69 14.99 -8.30 9.02
C ARG A 69 15.81 -7.83 10.23
N LEU A 70 16.26 -6.58 10.24
CA LEU A 70 16.96 -5.94 11.36
C LEU A 70 16.00 -5.34 12.41
N GLY A 71 14.69 -5.58 12.29
CA GLY A 71 13.68 -5.11 13.24
C GLY A 71 13.00 -3.79 12.85
N GLY A 72 13.27 -3.28 11.65
CA GLY A 72 12.55 -2.16 11.08
C GLY A 72 11.13 -2.53 10.65
N GLU A 73 10.25 -1.54 10.57
CA GLU A 73 8.87 -1.72 10.13
C GLU A 73 8.55 -0.80 8.95
N MET A 74 7.93 -1.35 7.90
CA MET A 74 7.51 -0.59 6.72
C MET A 74 5.99 -0.51 6.68
N GLN A 75 5.43 0.69 6.86
CA GLN A 75 4.00 0.95 6.71
C GLN A 75 3.73 1.75 5.44
N TYR A 76 2.81 1.28 4.61
CA TYR A 76 2.33 2.04 3.46
C TYR A 76 0.90 2.47 3.73
N VAL A 77 0.62 3.77 3.62
CA VAL A 77 -0.73 4.33 3.78
C VAL A 77 -1.21 4.77 2.40
N TYR A 78 -2.13 4.01 1.81
CA TYR A 78 -2.74 4.33 0.52
C TYR A 78 -4.05 5.07 0.71
N VAL A 79 -4.11 6.28 0.17
CA VAL A 79 -5.34 7.08 0.09
C VAL A 79 -5.64 7.41 -1.37
N THR A 80 -6.89 7.74 -1.65
CA THR A 80 -7.34 8.29 -2.93
C THR A 80 -7.07 9.79 -3.03
N ARG A 81 -7.28 10.38 -4.22
CA ARG A 81 -7.11 11.82 -4.44
C ARG A 81 -8.07 12.68 -3.62
N ASP A 82 -9.27 12.17 -3.31
CA ASP A 82 -10.23 12.77 -2.38
C ASP A 82 -9.96 12.39 -0.91
N ASN A 83 -8.75 11.88 -0.62
CA ASN A 83 -8.22 11.59 0.70
C ASN A 83 -8.98 10.48 1.45
N PHE A 84 -9.68 9.61 0.73
CA PHE A 84 -10.33 8.43 1.31
C PHE A 84 -9.32 7.29 1.53
N PRO A 85 -9.27 6.67 2.73
CA PRO A 85 -8.34 5.59 3.02
C PRO A 85 -8.69 4.30 2.25
N VAL A 86 -7.70 3.73 1.55
CA VAL A 86 -7.88 2.49 0.79
C VAL A 86 -7.32 1.31 1.56
N ALA A 87 -6.04 1.35 1.93
CA ALA A 87 -5.33 0.28 2.62
C ALA A 87 -4.15 0.85 3.40
N SER A 88 -3.77 0.19 4.50
CA SER A 88 -2.63 0.57 5.32
C SER A 88 -1.77 -0.65 5.70
N PRO A 89 -1.19 -1.38 4.73
CA PRO A 89 -0.39 -2.56 5.03
C PRO A 89 0.88 -2.20 5.82
N LEU A 90 1.15 -3.01 6.84
CA LEU A 90 2.35 -2.98 7.66
C LEU A 90 3.15 -4.26 7.38
N VAL A 91 4.44 -4.08 7.08
CA VAL A 91 5.39 -5.18 6.87
C VAL A 91 6.41 -5.14 8.00
N THR A 92 6.33 -6.12 8.88
CA THR A 92 7.25 -6.32 10.02
C THR A 92 8.11 -7.57 9.87
N THR A 93 7.85 -8.41 8.87
CA THR A 93 8.57 -9.66 8.65
C THR A 93 8.73 -9.96 7.16
N CYS A 94 9.99 -10.20 6.76
CA CYS A 94 10.35 -10.71 5.44
C CYS A 94 11.06 -12.07 5.59
N PRO A 95 10.71 -13.06 4.75
CA PRO A 95 11.42 -14.34 4.71
C PRO A 95 12.87 -14.18 4.25
#